data_AF-A0A0E2YXR5-F1
#
_entry.id   AF-A0A0E2YXR5-F1
#
_cell.length_a   1.000
_cell.length_b   1.000
_cell.length_c   1.000
_cell.angle_alpha   90.00
_cell.angle_beta   90.00
_cell.angle_gamma   90.00
#
_symmetry.space_group_name_H-M   'P 1'
#
loop_
_entity.id
_entity.type
_entity.pdbx_description
1 polymer ?
#
loop_
_entity_poly.entity_id
_entity_poly.type
_entity_poly.pdbx_seq_one_letter_code
_entity_poly.pdbx_strand_id
1 'polypeptide(L)'
;WVKETNSDVEILLDLEYGKIKLVIAIPDSYNFKSLDDMILSYAKKKKILRISSEYLNTTAKFLMQCKNYKKLYGSKQPSIVTPWLSQGSNKNIQIFLSFGATEAKPPGDVDAIIDVTETGTTLTQNQLKIIETVMESSAVLIANKASLKDKSKREKIYDIVTMLRGAVEGKKYLHLFLNVKEEHL
;
A
#
# COMPACT_ATOMS: atom_id res chain seq x y z
N TRP A 1 1.72 -5.35 3.21
CA TRP A 1 2.32 -6.70 3.24
C TRP A 1 1.27 -7.82 3.19
N VAL A 2 0.38 -7.99 4.17
CA VAL A 2 -0.62 -9.10 4.20
C VAL A 2 -1.40 -9.26 2.88
N LYS A 3 -1.91 -8.16 2.31
CA LYS A 3 -2.62 -8.15 1.01
C LYS A 3 -1.71 -8.48 -0.18
N GLU A 4 -0.45 -8.05 -0.12
CA GLU A 4 0.55 -8.24 -1.17
C GLU A 4 0.95 -9.71 -1.29
N THR A 5 1.18 -10.36 -0.15
CA THR A 5 1.55 -11.78 -0.05
C THR A 5 0.36 -12.73 -0.06
N ASN A 6 -0.87 -12.20 -0.05
CA ASN A 6 -2.09 -12.97 0.10
C ASN A 6 -2.05 -13.92 1.32
N SER A 7 -1.49 -13.44 2.43
CA SER A 7 -1.25 -14.26 3.62
C SER A 7 -2.56 -14.65 4.31
N ASP A 8 -2.71 -15.94 4.62
CA ASP A 8 -3.85 -16.45 5.39
C ASP A 8 -3.62 -16.28 6.90
N VAL A 9 -3.92 -15.09 7.39
CA VAL A 9 -3.75 -14.68 8.79
C VAL A 9 -5.01 -14.03 9.32
N GLU A 10 -5.15 -14.04 10.65
CA GLU A 10 -6.17 -13.28 11.37
C GLU A 10 -5.58 -11.95 11.82
N ILE A 11 -6.28 -10.83 11.59
CA ILE A 11 -5.90 -9.52 12.11
C ILE A 11 -6.50 -9.38 13.51
N LEU A 12 -5.66 -9.25 14.53
CA LEU A 12 -6.09 -9.25 15.93
C LEU A 12 -6.26 -7.85 16.51
N LEU A 13 -5.43 -6.89 16.09
CA LEU A 13 -5.39 -5.54 16.65
C LEU A 13 -4.76 -4.56 15.67
N ASP A 14 -5.38 -3.39 15.45
CA ASP A 14 -4.71 -2.24 14.85
C ASP A 14 -3.86 -1.54 15.92
N LEU A 15 -2.58 -1.33 15.62
CA LEU A 15 -1.65 -0.72 16.57
C LEU A 15 -1.64 0.82 16.48
N GLU A 16 -2.39 1.39 15.53
CA GLU A 16 -2.59 2.83 15.33
C GLU A 16 -1.31 3.64 15.04
N TYR A 17 -0.22 2.98 14.68
CA TYR A 17 1.04 3.62 14.25
C TYR A 17 1.50 3.11 12.87
N GLY A 18 2.50 3.80 12.29
CA GLY A 18 3.04 3.45 10.98
C GLY A 18 2.03 3.63 9.86
N LYS A 19 1.20 4.68 9.95
CA LYS A 19 0.19 4.99 8.95
C LYS A 19 0.89 5.45 7.68
N ILE A 20 0.61 4.75 6.58
CA ILE A 20 1.15 5.05 5.26
C ILE A 20 0.05 4.96 4.22
N LYS A 21 0.26 5.64 3.10
CA LYS A 21 -0.56 5.55 1.90
C LYS A 21 0.26 4.89 0.80
N LEU A 22 -0.30 3.86 0.17
CA LEU A 22 0.20 3.39 -1.11
C LEU A 22 -0.41 4.28 -2.20
N VAL A 23 0.43 5.00 -2.93
CA VAL A 23 0.00 6.05 -3.86
C VAL A 23 0.54 5.79 -5.26
N ILE A 24 -0.16 6.33 -6.25
CA ILE A 24 0.34 6.44 -7.62
C ILE A 24 0.95 7.82 -7.78
N ALA A 25 2.20 7.86 -8.20
CA ALA A 25 2.92 9.09 -8.49
C ALA A 25 3.47 9.09 -9.92
N ILE A 26 3.49 10.27 -10.53
CA ILE A 26 3.95 10.51 -11.90
C ILE A 26 4.83 11.77 -11.94
N PRO A 27 5.68 11.94 -12.96
CA PRO A 27 6.38 13.20 -13.20
C PRO A 27 5.41 14.39 -13.14
N ASP A 28 5.79 15.46 -12.44
CA ASP A 28 4.97 16.66 -12.27
C ASP A 28 4.59 17.32 -13.61
N SER A 29 5.48 17.21 -14.60
CA SER A 29 5.30 17.62 -16.00
C SER A 29 4.18 16.88 -16.74
N TYR A 30 3.74 15.70 -16.26
CA TYR A 30 2.68 14.93 -16.91
C TYR A 30 1.30 15.43 -16.51
N ASN A 31 0.40 15.65 -17.46
CA ASN A 31 -0.95 16.17 -17.18
C ASN A 31 -2.01 15.06 -17.11
N PHE A 32 -1.94 14.22 -16.07
CA PHE A 32 -2.94 13.17 -15.78
C PHE A 32 -3.50 13.33 -14.37
N LYS A 33 -4.79 12.97 -14.20
CA LYS A 33 -5.50 13.04 -12.91
C LYS A 33 -5.68 11.69 -12.23
N SER A 34 -5.58 10.59 -12.99
CA SER A 34 -5.74 9.22 -12.49
C SER A 34 -4.92 8.24 -13.33
N LEU A 35 -4.69 7.05 -12.77
CA LEU A 35 -4.04 5.98 -13.53
C LEU A 35 -4.94 5.47 -14.67
N ASP A 36 -6.27 5.51 -14.49
CA ASP A 36 -7.26 5.12 -15.50
C ASP A 36 -7.19 6.02 -16.75
N ASP A 37 -6.93 7.32 -16.57
CA ASP A 37 -6.71 8.27 -17.67
C ASP A 37 -5.41 7.97 -18.44
N MET A 38 -4.35 7.60 -17.71
CA MET A 38 -3.08 7.19 -18.32
C MET A 38 -3.27 5.93 -19.17
N ILE A 39 -3.95 4.91 -18.64
CA ILE A 39 -4.25 3.67 -19.36
C ILE A 39 -4.94 3.97 -20.69
N LEU A 40 -5.99 4.81 -20.67
CA LEU A 40 -6.72 5.18 -21.89
C LEU A 40 -5.84 5.96 -22.88
N SER A 41 -5.05 6.91 -22.39
CA SER A 41 -4.17 7.75 -23.22
C SER A 41 -3.06 6.93 -23.88
N TYR A 42 -2.41 6.04 -23.14
CA TYR A 42 -1.34 5.18 -23.63
C TYR A 42 -1.87 4.17 -24.66
N ALA A 43 -3.05 3.58 -24.40
CA ALA A 43 -3.71 2.70 -25.35
C ALA A 43 -4.03 3.41 -26.69
N LYS A 44 -4.59 4.63 -26.65
CA LYS A 44 -4.86 5.43 -27.86
C LYS A 44 -3.58 5.75 -28.64
N LYS A 45 -2.48 6.00 -27.94
CA LYS A 45 -1.17 6.31 -28.54
C LYS A 45 -0.39 5.06 -28.94
N LYS A 46 -0.93 3.85 -28.74
CA LYS A 46 -0.23 2.56 -28.94
C LYS A 46 1.12 2.51 -28.20
N LYS A 47 1.19 3.12 -27.02
CA LYS A 47 2.36 3.10 -26.14
C LYS A 47 2.16 2.08 -25.02
N ILE A 48 3.26 1.49 -24.58
CA ILE A 48 3.29 0.63 -23.39
C ILE A 48 3.34 1.54 -22.17
N LEU A 49 2.47 1.31 -21.19
CA LEU A 49 2.52 1.97 -19.89
C LEU A 49 3.43 1.16 -18.96
N ARG A 50 4.55 1.76 -18.56
CA ARG A 50 5.55 1.16 -17.66
C ARG A 50 5.37 1.71 -16.26
N ILE A 51 5.22 0.84 -15.28
CA ILE A 51 4.99 1.20 -13.88
C ILE A 51 6.04 0.50 -13.03
N SER A 52 6.69 1.19 -12.08
CA SER A 52 7.53 0.51 -11.09
C SER A 52 6.86 0.44 -9.72
N SER A 53 7.00 -0.69 -9.03
CA SER A 53 6.49 -0.86 -7.66
C SER A 53 7.22 -1.99 -6.93
N GLU A 54 7.30 -1.87 -5.61
CA GLU A 54 7.65 -2.98 -4.71
C GLU A 54 6.43 -3.90 -4.42
N TYR A 55 5.21 -3.45 -4.74
CA TYR A 55 3.95 -4.13 -4.41
C TYR A 55 3.27 -4.66 -5.67
N LEU A 56 3.88 -5.66 -6.29
CA LEU A 56 3.50 -6.21 -7.60
C LEU A 56 2.05 -6.72 -7.66
N ASN A 57 1.63 -7.52 -6.67
CA ASN A 57 0.31 -8.13 -6.65
C ASN A 57 -0.77 -7.08 -6.38
N THR A 58 -0.51 -6.16 -5.45
CA THR A 58 -1.41 -5.05 -5.13
C THR A 58 -1.59 -4.15 -6.35
N THR A 59 -0.48 -3.81 -7.01
CA THR A 59 -0.46 -3.00 -8.22
C THR A 59 -1.25 -3.67 -9.35
N ALA A 60 -1.00 -4.95 -9.61
CA ALA A 60 -1.70 -5.70 -10.65
C ALA A 60 -3.22 -5.75 -10.39
N LYS A 61 -3.62 -6.06 -9.14
CA LYS A 61 -5.03 -6.08 -8.74
C LYS A 61 -5.70 -4.71 -8.93
N PHE A 62 -5.02 -3.63 -8.54
CA PHE A 62 -5.55 -2.27 -8.71
C PHE A 62 -5.76 -1.93 -10.20
N LEU A 63 -4.74 -2.15 -11.03
CA LEU A 63 -4.82 -1.93 -12.48
C LEU A 63 -5.99 -2.69 -13.11
N MET A 64 -6.16 -3.96 -12.77
CA MET A 64 -7.25 -4.79 -13.28
C MET A 64 -8.64 -4.34 -12.82
N GLN A 65 -8.73 -3.53 -11.76
CA GLN A 65 -10.00 -2.96 -11.28
C GLN A 65 -10.40 -1.67 -12.01
N CYS A 66 -9.44 -0.96 -12.62
CA CYS A 66 -9.66 0.27 -13.37
C CYS A 66 -10.65 0.06 -14.55
N LYS A 67 -11.48 1.07 -14.81
CA LYS A 67 -12.58 1.00 -15.78
C LYS A 67 -12.06 0.82 -17.21
N ASN A 68 -11.11 1.64 -17.62
CA ASN A 68 -10.52 1.57 -18.96
C ASN A 68 -9.65 0.32 -19.13
N TYR A 69 -9.00 -0.16 -18.07
CA TYR A 69 -8.28 -1.44 -18.11
C TYR A 69 -9.23 -2.58 -18.47
N LYS A 70 -10.34 -2.74 -17.72
CA LYS A 70 -11.36 -3.76 -17.98
C LYS A 70 -11.93 -3.64 -19.38
N LYS A 71 -12.23 -2.43 -19.83
CA LYS A 71 -12.79 -2.17 -21.17
C LYS A 71 -11.83 -2.54 -22.30
N LEU A 72 -10.53 -2.26 -22.14
CA LEU A 72 -9.53 -2.44 -23.21
C LEU A 72 -8.90 -3.84 -23.20
N TYR A 73 -8.71 -4.42 -22.02
CA TYR A 73 -7.91 -5.63 -21.83
C TYR A 73 -8.67 -6.78 -21.15
N GLY A 74 -9.90 -6.54 -20.67
CA GLY A 74 -10.71 -7.56 -20.00
C GLY A 74 -10.02 -8.08 -18.73
N SER A 75 -9.87 -9.40 -18.65
CA SER A 75 -9.22 -10.11 -17.53
C SER A 75 -7.73 -10.40 -17.77
N LYS A 76 -7.12 -9.87 -18.84
CA LYS A 76 -5.70 -10.10 -19.11
C LYS A 76 -4.85 -9.53 -17.99
N GLN A 77 -3.96 -10.36 -17.43
CA GLN A 77 -3.03 -9.98 -16.38
C GLN A 77 -1.97 -9.01 -16.94
N PRO A 78 -1.65 -7.89 -16.26
CA PRO A 78 -0.54 -7.02 -16.66
C PRO A 78 0.77 -7.81 -16.66
N SER A 79 1.70 -7.42 -17.53
CA SER A 79 3.00 -8.07 -17.59
C SER A 79 3.85 -7.64 -16.38
N ILE A 80 4.08 -8.53 -15.44
CA ILE A 80 4.97 -8.33 -14.29
C ILE A 80 6.38 -8.76 -14.71
N VAL A 81 7.35 -7.87 -14.55
CA VAL A 81 8.75 -8.03 -14.93
C VAL A 81 9.63 -7.95 -13.68
N THR A 82 10.30 -9.05 -13.38
CA THR A 82 11.32 -9.16 -12.32
C THR A 82 12.65 -9.64 -12.93
N PRO A 83 13.80 -9.52 -12.23
CA PRO A 83 15.08 -9.99 -12.74
C PRO A 83 15.13 -11.48 -13.08
N TRP A 84 14.29 -12.30 -12.45
CA TRP A 84 14.27 -13.75 -12.61
C TRP A 84 13.11 -14.27 -13.47
N LEU A 85 12.03 -13.50 -13.63
CA LEU A 85 10.84 -13.95 -14.34
C LEU A 85 10.05 -12.79 -14.94
N SER A 86 9.49 -13.03 -16.11
CA SER A 86 8.42 -12.19 -16.66
C SER A 86 7.16 -13.02 -16.85
N GLN A 87 6.02 -12.53 -16.37
CA GLN A 87 4.72 -13.21 -16.46
C GLN A 87 3.59 -12.25 -16.78
N GLY A 88 2.45 -12.76 -17.26
CA GLY A 88 1.27 -11.95 -17.62
C GLY A 88 1.05 -11.83 -19.13
N SER A 89 -0.20 -11.65 -19.53
CA SER A 89 -0.64 -11.72 -20.93
C SER A 89 -0.87 -10.35 -21.59
N ASN A 90 -0.86 -9.25 -20.83
CA ASN A 90 -1.03 -7.89 -21.33
C ASN A 90 0.30 -7.14 -21.41
N LYS A 91 0.99 -7.25 -22.56
CA LYS A 91 2.27 -6.58 -22.80
C LYS A 91 2.18 -5.04 -22.90
N ASN A 92 0.97 -4.48 -23.00
CA ASN A 92 0.77 -3.02 -23.06
C ASN A 92 0.85 -2.34 -21.69
N ILE A 93 0.74 -3.11 -20.61
CA ILE A 93 0.84 -2.63 -19.23
C ILE A 93 1.92 -3.46 -18.55
N GLN A 94 3.05 -2.83 -18.22
CA GLN A 94 4.21 -3.49 -17.64
C GLN A 94 4.48 -2.99 -16.23
N ILE A 95 4.62 -3.91 -15.28
CA ILE A 95 4.94 -3.64 -13.88
C ILE A 95 6.35 -4.14 -13.61
N PHE A 96 7.28 -3.24 -13.32
CA PHE A 96 8.67 -3.54 -13.01
C PHE A 96 8.87 -3.56 -11.51
N LEU A 97 9.45 -4.66 -11.00
CA LEU A 97 9.86 -4.76 -9.61
C LEU A 97 10.84 -3.65 -9.25
N SER A 98 10.56 -2.97 -8.14
CA SER A 98 11.50 -2.07 -7.49
C SER A 98 12.16 -2.76 -6.29
N PHE A 99 13.40 -2.38 -6.00
CA PHE A 99 14.15 -2.80 -4.82
C PHE A 99 14.50 -1.60 -3.92
N GLY A 100 13.78 -0.48 -4.11
CA GLY A 100 14.09 0.82 -3.53
C GLY A 100 14.44 1.87 -4.59
N ALA A 101 14.59 3.13 -4.14
CA ALA A 101 14.78 4.31 -4.99
C ALA A 101 13.79 4.37 -6.16
N THR A 102 12.54 3.96 -5.91
CA THR A 102 11.48 3.87 -6.91
C THR A 102 11.22 5.24 -7.55
N GLU A 103 11.31 6.29 -6.74
CA GLU A 103 11.13 7.70 -7.09
C GLU A 103 12.14 8.24 -8.11
N ALA A 104 13.32 7.63 -8.24
CA ALA A 104 14.34 8.07 -9.18
C ALA A 104 14.16 7.52 -10.61
N LYS A 105 13.23 6.57 -10.81
CA LYS A 105 13.04 5.88 -12.10
C LYS A 105 12.28 6.69 -13.15
N PRO A 106 11.22 7.45 -12.80
CA PRO A 106 10.54 8.29 -13.76
C PRO A 106 11.35 9.54 -14.15
N PRO A 107 11.18 10.06 -15.38
CA PRO A 107 10.42 9.48 -16.50
C PRO A 107 11.22 8.49 -17.36
N GLY A 108 12.51 8.27 -17.08
CA GLY A 108 13.41 7.51 -17.95
C GLY A 108 12.99 6.04 -18.08
N ASP A 109 13.05 5.32 -16.97
CA ASP A 109 12.86 3.87 -16.95
C ASP A 109 11.39 3.47 -16.95
N VAL A 110 10.55 4.26 -16.29
CA VAL A 110 9.10 4.03 -16.16
C VAL A 110 8.30 5.33 -16.25
N ASP A 111 7.01 5.20 -16.53
CA ASP A 111 6.10 6.33 -16.77
C ASP A 111 5.32 6.74 -15.50
N ALA A 112 5.17 5.82 -14.56
CA ALA A 112 4.54 6.02 -13.25
C ALA A 112 5.16 5.10 -12.21
N ILE A 113 4.94 5.41 -10.94
CA ILE A 113 5.31 4.53 -9.83
C ILE A 113 4.11 4.31 -8.92
N ILE A 114 4.11 3.16 -8.25
CA ILE A 114 3.24 2.89 -7.11
C ILE A 114 4.12 2.60 -5.90
N ASP A 115 4.12 3.53 -4.96
CA ASP A 115 5.02 3.51 -3.81
C ASP A 115 4.33 4.00 -2.54
N VAL A 116 4.91 3.66 -1.40
CA VAL A 116 4.41 4.08 -0.09
C VAL A 116 4.90 5.47 0.26
N THR A 117 4.02 6.24 0.89
CA THR A 117 4.38 7.56 1.40
C THR A 117 3.59 7.90 2.65
N GLU A 118 4.19 8.69 3.54
CA GLU A 118 3.51 9.26 4.71
C GLU A 118 3.07 10.70 4.40
N THR A 119 4.02 11.57 4.09
CA THR A 119 3.76 13.00 3.83
C THR A 119 3.80 13.39 2.34
N GLY A 120 4.34 12.54 1.47
CA GLY A 120 4.59 12.86 0.06
C GLY A 120 5.90 13.63 -0.20
N THR A 121 6.65 14.04 0.82
CA THR A 121 7.83 14.92 0.66
C THR A 121 8.90 14.34 -0.27
N THR A 122 9.23 13.06 -0.13
CA THR A 122 10.22 12.36 -0.97
C THR A 122 9.83 12.36 -2.45
N LEU A 123 8.52 12.21 -2.75
CA LEU A 123 8.02 12.23 -4.12
C LEU A 123 8.16 13.63 -4.74
N THR A 124 7.79 14.67 -3.99
CA THR A 124 7.93 16.07 -4.44
C THR A 124 9.40 16.44 -4.69
N GLN A 125 10.33 16.00 -3.83
CA GLN A 125 11.77 16.23 -4.01
C GLN A 125 12.31 15.59 -5.30
N ASN A 126 11.67 14.53 -5.79
CA ASN A 126 12.00 13.85 -7.03
C ASN A 126 11.13 14.31 -8.22
N GLN A 127 10.51 15.50 -8.13
CA GLN A 127 9.67 16.08 -9.19
C GLN A 127 8.49 15.18 -9.58
N LEU A 128 7.95 14.45 -8.60
CA LEU A 128 6.76 13.62 -8.77
C LEU A 128 5.57 14.27 -8.07
N LYS A 129 4.38 14.07 -8.63
CA LYS A 129 3.11 14.40 -8.00
C LYS A 129 2.27 13.15 -7.80
N ILE A 130 1.60 13.10 -6.66
CA ILE A 130 0.62 12.07 -6.35
C ILE A 130 -0.66 12.38 -7.13
N ILE A 131 -1.18 11.41 -7.86
CA ILE A 131 -2.43 11.55 -8.60
C ILE A 131 -3.59 10.74 -8.00
N GLU A 132 -3.28 9.68 -7.26
CA GLU A 132 -4.30 8.76 -6.74
C GLU A 132 -3.76 7.96 -5.55
N THR A 133 -4.63 7.60 -4.60
CA THR A 133 -4.31 6.70 -3.49
C THR A 133 -4.88 5.31 -3.77
N VAL A 134 -4.01 4.29 -3.77
CA VAL A 134 -4.39 2.89 -3.99
C VAL A 134 -5.01 2.29 -2.74
N MET A 135 -4.36 2.50 -1.59
CA MET A 135 -4.87 2.07 -0.29
C MET A 135 -4.14 2.79 0.85
N GLU A 136 -4.77 2.79 2.02
CA GLU A 136 -4.13 3.15 3.28
C GLU A 136 -3.73 1.89 4.05
N SER A 137 -2.67 1.97 4.85
CA SER A 137 -2.18 0.87 5.69
C SER A 137 -1.65 1.40 7.02
N SER A 138 -1.78 0.60 8.07
CA SER A 138 -1.15 0.79 9.38
C SER A 138 -0.45 -0.49 9.82
N ALA A 139 0.32 -0.41 10.91
CA ALA A 139 0.85 -1.58 11.58
C ALA A 139 -0.30 -2.33 12.30
N VAL A 140 -0.41 -3.63 12.06
CA VAL A 140 -1.41 -4.49 12.69
C VAL A 140 -0.76 -5.72 13.32
N LEU A 141 -1.29 -6.16 14.45
CA LEU A 141 -0.95 -7.45 15.03
C LEU A 141 -1.73 -8.54 14.30
N ILE A 142 -1.01 -9.55 13.81
CA ILE A 142 -1.60 -10.70 13.10
C ILE A 142 -1.29 -12.01 13.82
N ALA A 143 -2.13 -13.03 13.61
CA ALA A 143 -1.87 -14.39 14.05
C ALA A 143 -2.16 -15.41 12.96
N ASN A 144 -1.43 -16.52 13.01
CA ASN A 144 -1.73 -17.69 12.20
C ASN A 144 -3.04 -18.35 12.68
N LYS A 145 -3.96 -18.61 11.75
CA LYS A 145 -5.28 -19.16 12.06
C LYS A 145 -5.25 -20.55 12.70
N ALA A 146 -4.29 -21.40 12.35
CA ALA A 146 -4.15 -22.71 12.97
C ALA A 146 -3.67 -22.59 14.43
N SER A 147 -2.80 -21.63 14.73
CA SER A 147 -2.33 -21.36 16.10
C SER A 147 -3.47 -20.87 17.00
N LEU A 148 -4.45 -20.15 16.46
CA LEU A 148 -5.66 -19.74 17.20
C LEU A 148 -6.61 -20.90 17.51
N LYS A 149 -6.49 -22.06 16.83
CA LYS A 149 -7.29 -23.25 17.14
C LYS A 149 -6.71 -24.06 18.30
N ASP A 150 -5.41 -23.95 18.53
CA ASP A 150 -4.73 -24.54 19.68
C ASP A 150 -5.04 -23.73 20.95
N LYS A 151 -5.63 -24.37 21.97
CA LYS A 151 -6.08 -23.69 23.18
C LYS A 151 -4.94 -23.03 23.94
N SER A 152 -3.80 -23.71 24.09
CA SER A 152 -2.65 -23.20 24.86
C SER A 152 -1.97 -22.04 24.14
N LYS A 153 -1.83 -22.12 22.81
CA LYS A 153 -1.27 -21.02 22.01
C LYS A 153 -2.21 -19.83 21.97
N ARG A 154 -3.52 -20.06 21.78
CA ARG A 154 -4.53 -19.00 21.74
C ARG A 154 -4.54 -18.18 23.02
N GLU A 155 -4.45 -18.82 24.18
CA GLU A 155 -4.39 -18.14 25.48
C GLU A 155 -3.21 -17.16 25.53
N LYS A 156 -1.99 -17.64 25.24
CA LYS A 156 -0.78 -16.80 25.20
C LYS A 156 -0.85 -15.68 24.16
N ILE A 157 -1.47 -15.94 23.00
CA ILE A 157 -1.69 -14.91 21.98
C ILE A 157 -2.59 -13.81 22.54
N TYR A 158 -3.66 -14.15 23.24
CA TYR A 158 -4.57 -13.15 23.81
C TYR A 158 -3.96 -12.37 24.98
N ASP A 159 -3.02 -12.94 25.74
CA ASP A 159 -2.25 -12.19 26.72
C ASP A 159 -1.47 -11.05 26.04
N ILE A 160 -0.79 -11.36 24.93
CA ILE A 160 -0.06 -10.35 24.12
C ILE A 160 -1.03 -9.31 23.54
N VAL A 161 -2.17 -9.75 23.00
CA VAL A 161 -3.21 -8.84 22.48
C VAL A 161 -3.67 -7.87 23.58
N THR A 162 -3.89 -8.36 24.80
CA THR A 162 -4.36 -7.56 25.92
C THR A 162 -3.33 -6.51 26.32
N MET A 163 -2.04 -6.90 26.43
CA MET A 163 -0.96 -5.96 26.74
C MET A 163 -0.80 -4.88 25.67
N LEU A 164 -0.79 -5.27 24.39
CA LEU A 164 -0.65 -4.32 23.28
C LEU A 164 -1.86 -3.40 23.17
N ARG A 165 -3.08 -3.92 23.36
CA ARG A 165 -4.30 -3.11 23.39
C ARG A 165 -4.24 -2.07 24.52
N GLY A 166 -3.83 -2.48 25.71
CA GLY A 166 -3.63 -1.55 26.83
C GLY A 166 -2.64 -0.43 26.50
N ALA A 167 -1.53 -0.74 25.83
CA ALA A 167 -0.56 0.26 25.40
C ALA A 167 -1.10 1.20 24.30
N VAL A 168 -1.86 0.69 23.33
CA VAL A 168 -2.49 1.49 22.26
C VAL A 168 -3.53 2.43 22.84
N GLU A 169 -4.43 1.92 23.69
CA GLU A 169 -5.47 2.74 24.32
C GLU A 169 -4.88 3.75 25.30
N GLY A 170 -3.87 3.35 26.10
CA GLY A 170 -3.22 4.23 27.06
C GLY A 170 -2.59 5.47 26.43
N LYS A 171 -2.10 5.39 25.19
CA LYS A 171 -1.57 6.54 24.44
C LYS A 171 -2.61 7.63 24.15
N LYS A 172 -3.90 7.31 24.22
CA LYS A 172 -4.99 8.25 23.92
C LYS A 172 -5.36 9.12 25.12
N TYR A 173 -4.90 8.78 26.31
CA TYR A 173 -5.28 9.45 27.55
C TYR A 173 -4.06 10.08 28.23
N LEU A 174 -4.29 11.23 28.88
CA LEU A 174 -3.34 11.87 29.77
C LEU A 174 -3.84 11.70 31.20
N HIS A 175 -2.97 11.25 32.10
CA HIS A 175 -3.28 11.24 33.53
C HIS A 175 -3.01 12.63 34.09
N LEU A 176 -4.08 13.33 34.50
CA LEU A 176 -3.99 14.64 35.14
C LEU A 176 -4.15 14.50 36.65
N PHE A 177 -3.15 14.97 37.39
CA PHE A 177 -3.23 15.14 38.83
C PHE A 177 -3.48 16.61 39.14
N LEU A 178 -4.49 16.89 39.96
CA LEU A 178 -4.86 18.24 40.37
C LEU A 178 -4.97 18.27 41.90
N ASN A 179 -4.42 19.31 42.51
CA ASN A 179 -4.64 19.55 43.92
C ASN A 179 -6.00 20.23 44.10
N VAL A 180 -6.81 19.72 45.01
CA VAL A 180 -8.03 20.36 45.47
C VAL A 180 -7.91 20.61 46.96
N LYS A 181 -8.49 21.71 47.43
CA LYS A 181 -8.58 21.93 48.88
C LYS A 181 -9.45 20.85 49.49
N GLU A 182 -9.08 20.39 50.68
CA GLU A 182 -9.82 19.35 51.41
C GLU A 182 -11.30 19.74 51.66
N GLU A 183 -11.57 21.04 51.85
CA GLU A 183 -12.93 21.58 51.99
C GLU A 183 -13.83 21.40 50.74
N HIS A 184 -13.26 21.00 49.58
CA HIS A 184 -13.96 20.81 48.31
C HIS A 184 -13.80 19.39 47.72
N LEU A 185 -13.31 18.41 48.52
CA LEU A 185 -13.36 16.97 48.17
C LEU A 185 -14.79 16.44 48.31
#